data_AF-A0A836EWJ2-F1
#
_entry.id   AF-A0A836EWJ2-F1
#
_cell.length_a   1.000
_cell.length_b   1.000
_cell.length_c   1.000
_cell.angle_alpha   90.00
_cell.angle_beta   90.00
_cell.angle_gamma   90.00
#
_symmetry.space_group_name_H-M   'P 1'
#
loop_
_entity.id
_entity.type
_entity.pdbx_description
1 polymer ?
#
loop_
_entity_poly.entity_id
_entity_poly.type
_entity_poly.pdbx_seq_one_letter_code
_entity_poly.pdbx_strand_id
1 'polypeptide(L)'
;FVPNKVYLRGILLHYFIQKKSAAEAHRILVQTYGDNALSDTTCRDWFRRFKNNDFQLEDKERSGAPKKCQDKELEQLLDEDLAPGSAAAETCDTGIQKLIPRLTKCLKLNGDEYVEK
;
A
#
# COMPACT_ATOMS: atom_id res chain seq x y z
N PHE A 1 -27.17 1.93 -1.18
CA PHE A 1 -25.74 2.30 -1.35
C PHE A 1 -25.00 1.87 -0.10
N VAL A 2 -23.87 1.16 -0.22
CA VAL A 2 -23.03 0.77 0.92
C VAL A 2 -21.72 1.55 0.83
N PRO A 3 -21.46 2.50 1.76
CA PRO A 3 -20.24 3.30 1.71
C PRO A 3 -19.01 2.46 2.06
N ASN A 4 -17.93 2.62 1.29
CA ASN A 4 -16.64 2.04 1.66
C ASN A 4 -15.92 2.90 2.72
N LYS A 5 -14.88 2.34 3.34
CA LYS A 5 -14.17 3.02 4.43
C LYS A 5 -13.49 4.31 4.00
N VAL A 6 -12.85 4.34 2.82
CA VAL A 6 -12.15 5.53 2.30
C VAL A 6 -13.13 6.69 2.10
N TYR A 7 -14.31 6.38 1.56
CA TYR A 7 -15.41 7.33 1.40
C TYR A 7 -15.86 7.93 2.75
N LEU A 8 -16.10 7.09 3.76
CA LEU A 8 -16.49 7.56 5.09
C LEU A 8 -15.39 8.41 5.76
N ARG A 9 -14.12 8.07 5.55
CA ARG A 9 -12.98 8.87 6.04
C ARG A 9 -12.88 10.22 5.35
N GLY A 10 -13.20 10.30 4.06
CA GLY A 10 -13.33 11.56 3.33
C GLY A 10 -14.41 12.47 3.91
N ILE A 11 -15.56 11.89 4.31
CA ILE A 11 -16.62 12.63 5.00
C ILE A 11 -16.13 13.14 6.36
N LEU A 12 -15.39 12.33 7.13
CA LEU A 12 -14.80 12.80 8.39
C LEU A 12 -13.85 13.98 8.18
N LEU A 13 -13.03 13.95 7.12
CA LEU A 13 -12.14 15.05 6.76
C LEU A 13 -12.94 16.33 6.44
N HIS A 14 -14.04 16.21 5.69
CA HIS A 14 -14.93 17.32 5.40
C HIS A 14 -15.51 17.94 6.68
N TYR A 15 -15.97 17.13 7.64
CA TYR A 15 -16.45 17.64 8.93
C TYR A 15 -15.35 18.25 9.80
N PHE A 16 -14.15 17.71 9.74
CA PHE A 16 -12.99 18.29 10.42
C PHE A 16 -12.65 19.69 9.88
N ILE A 17 -12.67 19.88 8.56
CA ILE A 17 -12.45 21.19 7.91
C ILE A 17 -13.52 22.19 8.36
N GLN A 18 -14.77 21.74 8.49
CA GLN A 18 -15.89 22.53 9.04
C GLN A 18 -15.82 22.77 10.56
N LYS A 19 -14.72 22.40 11.23
CA LYS A 19 -14.51 22.58 12.67
C LYS A 19 -15.53 21.87 13.56
N LYS A 20 -16.19 20.81 13.06
CA LYS A 20 -17.00 19.93 13.91
C LYS A 20 -16.10 19.10 14.82
N SER A 21 -16.65 18.61 15.92
CA SER A 21 -16.01 17.61 16.76
C SER A 21 -16.18 16.19 16.17
N ALA A 22 -15.31 15.26 16.60
CA ALA A 22 -15.43 13.85 16.22
C ALA A 22 -16.78 13.24 16.65
N ALA A 23 -17.30 13.67 17.81
CA ALA A 23 -18.59 13.21 18.33
C ALA A 23 -19.76 13.70 17.47
N GLU A 24 -19.74 14.96 17.02
CA GLU A 24 -20.75 15.48 16.08
C GLU A 24 -20.69 14.77 14.73
N ALA A 25 -19.48 14.59 14.19
CA ALA A 25 -19.28 13.87 12.93
C ALA A 25 -19.80 12.42 13.02
N HIS A 26 -19.53 11.73 14.13
CA HIS A 26 -20.03 10.38 14.38
C HIS A 26 -21.57 10.34 14.44
N ARG A 27 -22.21 11.28 15.17
CA ARG A 27 -23.67 11.38 15.24
C ARG A 27 -24.30 11.55 13.85
N ILE A 28 -23.72 12.44 13.03
CA ILE A 28 -24.21 12.69 11.66
C ILE A 28 -24.00 11.44 10.79
N LEU A 29 -22.85 10.76 10.89
CA LEU A 29 -22.59 9.53 10.16
C LEU A 29 -23.59 8.41 10.52
N VAL A 30 -23.86 8.19 11.80
CA VAL A 30 -24.84 7.19 12.25
C VAL A 30 -26.25 7.54 11.75
N GLN A 31 -26.64 8.81 11.83
CA GLN A 31 -27.94 9.26 11.31
C GLN A 31 -28.08 9.04 9.79
N THR A 32 -26.99 9.16 9.05
CA THR A 32 -27.00 9.08 7.57
C THR A 32 -26.83 7.65 7.05
N TYR A 33 -25.96 6.86 7.68
CA TYR A 33 -25.53 5.55 7.17
C TYR A 33 -25.91 4.36 8.07
N GLY A 34 -26.46 4.62 9.26
CA GLY A 34 -26.87 3.59 10.22
C GLY A 34 -25.73 2.64 10.56
N ASP A 35 -25.98 1.34 10.41
CA ASP A 35 -25.02 0.27 10.69
C ASP A 35 -23.77 0.30 9.80
N ASN A 36 -23.82 1.02 8.67
CA ASN A 36 -22.67 1.20 7.79
C ASN A 36 -21.75 2.35 8.21
N ALA A 37 -22.07 3.06 9.31
CA ALA A 37 -21.24 4.15 9.82
C ALA A 37 -19.93 3.63 10.43
N LEU A 38 -18.91 4.51 10.47
CA LEU A 38 -17.69 4.24 11.22
C LEU A 38 -17.98 4.26 12.72
N SER A 39 -17.29 3.41 13.48
CA SER A 39 -17.37 3.45 14.93
C SER A 39 -16.88 4.80 15.48
N ASP A 40 -17.40 5.17 16.66
CA ASP A 40 -17.01 6.36 17.41
C ASP A 40 -15.50 6.42 17.68
N THR A 41 -14.87 5.28 18.02
CA THR A 41 -13.42 5.17 18.21
C THR A 41 -12.66 5.45 16.92
N THR A 42 -13.11 4.87 15.80
CA THR A 42 -12.51 5.15 14.49
C THR A 42 -12.63 6.63 14.13
N CYS A 43 -13.77 7.27 14.40
CA CYS A 43 -13.95 8.70 14.16
C CYS A 43 -12.94 9.54 14.95
N ARG A 44 -12.75 9.24 16.25
CA ARG A 44 -11.74 9.92 17.09
C ARG A 44 -10.32 9.73 16.57
N ASP A 45 -9.96 8.51 16.15
CA ASP A 45 -8.63 8.20 15.65
C ASP A 45 -8.30 8.99 14.38
N TRP A 46 -9.25 9.08 13.45
CA TRP A 46 -9.11 9.89 12.24
C TRP A 46 -8.98 11.38 12.55
N PHE A 47 -9.79 11.90 13.48
CA PHE A 47 -9.67 13.28 13.92
C PHE A 47 -8.31 13.58 14.57
N ARG A 48 -7.73 12.62 15.30
CA ARG A 48 -6.36 12.74 15.83
C ARG A 48 -5.33 12.80 14.70
N ARG A 49 -5.48 11.99 13.65
CA ARG A 49 -4.62 12.05 12.45
C ARG A 49 -4.71 13.41 11.75
N PHE A 50 -5.93 13.91 11.53
CA PHE A 50 -6.14 15.21 10.87
C PHE A 50 -5.54 16.37 11.66
N LYS A 51 -5.60 16.34 13.00
CA LYS A 51 -4.92 17.33 13.86
C LYS A 51 -3.39 17.31 13.70
N ASN A 52 -2.83 16.16 13.33
CA ASN A 52 -1.41 16.00 13.04
C ASN A 52 -1.07 16.24 11.56
N ASN A 53 -1.98 16.86 10.80
CA ASN A 53 -1.86 17.13 9.36
C ASN A 53 -1.69 15.87 8.49
N ASP A 54 -2.16 14.72 8.97
CA ASP A 54 -2.19 13.48 8.18
C ASP A 54 -3.56 13.30 7.53
N PHE A 55 -3.66 13.69 6.25
CA PHE A 55 -4.88 13.66 5.46
C PHE A 55 -4.98 12.45 4.51
N GLN A 56 -4.05 11.50 4.59
CA GLN A 56 -4.09 10.29 3.78
C GLN A 56 -5.22 9.38 4.26
N LEU A 57 -6.26 9.24 3.44
CA LEU A 57 -7.49 8.50 3.76
C LEU A 57 -7.30 6.97 3.69
N GLU A 58 -6.25 6.53 3.02
CA GLU A 58 -5.88 5.12 2.98
C GLU A 58 -5.07 4.73 4.21
N ASP A 59 -5.12 3.44 4.52
CA ASP A 59 -4.25 2.87 5.53
C ASP A 59 -2.86 2.75 4.92
N LYS A 60 -1.84 3.25 5.62
CA LYS A 60 -0.44 3.05 5.18
C LYS A 60 -0.16 1.55 5.14
N GLU A 61 0.60 1.11 4.15
CA GLU A 61 1.11 -0.27 4.14
C GLU A 61 1.76 -0.56 5.50
N ARG A 62 1.31 -1.63 6.16
CA ARG A 62 1.96 -2.10 7.38
C ARG A 62 3.37 -2.54 7.00
N SER A 63 4.37 -1.92 7.61
CA SER A 63 5.80 -2.25 7.50
C SER A 63 6.18 -3.64 8.04
N GLY A 64 5.25 -4.59 8.06
CA GLY A 64 5.44 -5.97 8.52
C GLY A 64 4.86 -7.05 7.58
N ALA A 65 4.37 -6.68 6.39
CA ALA A 65 4.14 -7.68 5.35
C ALA A 65 5.50 -8.24 4.90
N PRO A 66 5.72 -9.57 4.89
CA PRO A 66 6.99 -10.11 4.43
C PRO A 66 7.19 -9.70 2.98
N LYS A 67 8.27 -8.97 2.69
CA LYS A 67 8.78 -8.81 1.33
C LYS A 67 9.04 -10.22 0.77
N LYS A 68 8.11 -10.75 -0.01
CA LYS A 68 8.27 -12.04 -0.70
C LYS A 68 8.99 -11.82 -2.02
N CYS A 69 10.29 -11.61 -1.98
CA CYS A 69 11.27 -12.34 -2.79
C CYS A 69 12.55 -12.27 -1.90
N GLN A 70 13.12 -13.42 -1.48
CA GLN A 70 14.30 -13.47 -0.62
C GLN A 70 15.52 -12.94 -1.40
N ASP A 71 15.94 -11.71 -1.12
CA ASP A 71 17.10 -11.08 -1.76
C ASP A 71 18.45 -11.76 -1.45
N LYS A 72 18.50 -12.71 -0.49
CA LYS A 72 19.74 -13.42 -0.17
C LYS A 72 20.28 -14.27 -1.32
N GLU A 73 19.42 -14.79 -2.20
CA GLU A 73 19.86 -15.53 -3.40
C GLU A 73 20.22 -14.58 -4.55
N LEU A 74 19.68 -13.35 -4.52
CA LEU A 74 19.96 -12.29 -5.50
C LEU A 74 21.32 -11.64 -5.21
N GLU A 75 21.63 -11.36 -3.94
CA GLU A 75 22.92 -10.85 -3.50
C GLU A 75 24.06 -11.83 -3.81
N GLN A 76 23.84 -13.14 -3.58
CA GLN A 76 24.84 -14.16 -3.91
C GLN A 76 25.15 -14.24 -5.42
N LEU A 77 24.14 -14.11 -6.28
CA LEU A 77 24.35 -14.11 -7.74
C LEU A 77 25.04 -12.83 -8.25
N LEU A 78 24.88 -11.71 -7.56
CA LEU A 78 25.57 -10.45 -7.88
C LEU A 78 27.04 -10.47 -7.44
N ASP A 79 27.34 -11.11 -6.30
CA ASP A 79 28.71 -11.26 -5.80
C ASP A 79 29.53 -12.26 -6.64
N GLU A 80 28.90 -13.27 -7.24
CA GLU A 80 29.58 -14.31 -8.03
C GLU A 80 29.99 -13.84 -9.44
N ASP A 81 29.32 -12.81 -9.99
CA ASP A 81 29.61 -12.23 -11.31
C ASP A 81 30.66 -11.10 -11.26
N LEU A 82 31.07 -10.65 -10.06
CA LEU A 82 32.04 -9.56 -9.86
C LEU A 82 33.49 -10.04 -9.65
N ALA A 83 33.85 -11.25 -10.10
CA ALA A 83 35.23 -11.71 -10.09
C ALA A 83 36.13 -10.81 -10.99
N PRO A 84 37.26 -10.29 -10.48
CA PRO A 84 38.10 -9.36 -11.23
C PRO A 84 38.95 -10.14 -12.24
N GLY A 85 38.49 -10.19 -13.49
CA GLY A 85 39.35 -10.53 -14.61
C GLY A 85 38.71 -11.34 -15.72
N SER A 86 37.96 -10.70 -16.61
CA SER A 86 38.12 -10.84 -18.07
C SER A 86 37.08 -10.02 -18.83
N ALA A 87 37.55 -9.17 -19.74
CA ALA A 87 36.87 -8.60 -20.91
C ALA A 87 35.37 -8.22 -20.75
N ALA A 88 35.13 -6.96 -20.41
CA ALA A 88 33.83 -6.32 -20.45
C ALA A 88 33.36 -6.10 -21.91
N ALA A 89 32.55 -7.01 -22.45
CA ALA A 89 31.60 -6.71 -23.54
C ALA A 89 30.57 -7.82 -23.85
N GLU A 90 30.78 -9.09 -23.46
CA GLU A 90 29.91 -10.19 -23.93
C GLU A 90 29.13 -10.95 -22.84
N THR A 91 29.22 -10.59 -21.57
CA THR A 91 28.64 -11.40 -20.48
C THR A 91 27.31 -10.92 -19.89
N CYS A 92 26.84 -9.72 -20.23
CA CYS A 92 25.57 -9.20 -19.70
C CYS A 92 24.34 -9.95 -20.18
N ASP A 93 24.43 -10.70 -21.29
CA ASP A 93 23.27 -11.41 -21.86
C ASP A 93 22.88 -12.65 -21.02
N THR A 94 23.87 -13.40 -20.51
CA THR A 94 23.59 -14.64 -19.77
C THR A 94 23.01 -14.39 -18.36
N GLY A 95 23.49 -13.34 -17.68
CA GLY A 95 23.00 -12.95 -16.36
C GLY A 95 21.54 -12.47 -16.39
N ILE A 96 21.19 -11.64 -17.38
CA ILE A 96 19.83 -11.13 -17.56
C ILE A 96 18.87 -12.29 -17.90
N GLN A 97 19.24 -13.19 -18.80
CA GLN A 97 18.40 -14.33 -19.19
C GLN A 97 18.06 -15.29 -18.04
N LYS A 98 18.93 -15.40 -17.02
CA LYS A 98 18.68 -16.22 -15.82
C LYS A 98 17.74 -15.56 -14.81
N LEU A 99 17.65 -14.22 -14.81
CA LEU A 99 16.77 -13.46 -13.91
C LEU A 99 15.34 -13.34 -14.44
N ILE A 100 15.16 -13.31 -15.76
CA ILE A 100 13.84 -13.19 -16.43
C ILE A 100 12.82 -14.24 -15.95
N PRO A 101 13.13 -15.55 -15.82
CA PRO A 101 12.17 -16.55 -15.37
C PRO A 101 11.74 -16.34 -13.91
N ARG A 102 12.65 -15.89 -13.05
CA ARG A 102 12.40 -15.64 -11.62
C ARG A 102 11.53 -14.41 -11.42
N LEU A 103 11.80 -13.32 -12.14
CA LEU A 103 10.99 -12.10 -12.13
C LEU A 103 9.59 -12.36 -12.71
N THR A 104 9.52 -13.12 -13.81
CA THR A 104 8.24 -13.56 -14.42
C THR A 104 7.40 -14.38 -13.44
N LYS A 105 8.04 -15.19 -12.57
CA LYS A 105 7.36 -15.95 -11.52
C LYS A 105 6.89 -15.08 -10.34
N CYS A 106 7.70 -14.12 -9.86
CA CYS A 106 7.26 -13.17 -8.82
C CYS A 106 6.07 -12.31 -9.34
N LEU A 107 6.04 -11.91 -10.62
CA LEU A 107 4.90 -11.19 -11.22
C LEU A 107 3.61 -12.04 -11.29
N LYS A 108 3.70 -13.31 -11.71
CA LYS A 108 2.54 -14.23 -11.79
C LYS A 108 1.94 -14.57 -10.42
N LEU A 109 2.72 -14.53 -9.35
CA LEU A 109 2.26 -14.79 -7.98
C LEU A 109 1.55 -13.58 -7.33
N ASN A 110 1.71 -12.38 -7.90
CA ASN A 110 1.07 -11.16 -7.41
C ASN A 110 -0.30 -10.88 -8.06
N GLY A 111 -0.77 -11.72 -8.99
CA GLY A 111 -2.18 -11.79 -9.37
C GLY A 111 -2.80 -10.50 -9.92
N ASP A 112 -2.08 -9.79 -10.81
CA ASP A 112 -2.69 -8.72 -11.60
C ASP A 112 -3.50 -9.33 -12.75
N GLU A 113 -4.82 -9.40 -12.57
CA GLU A 113 -5.76 -9.39 -13.69
C GLU A 113 -5.69 -7.99 -14.32
N TYR A 114 -4.86 -7.84 -15.36
CA TYR A 114 -4.86 -6.64 -16.20
C TYR A 114 -6.06 -6.73 -17.15
N VAL A 115 -7.15 -6.05 -16.84
CA VAL A 115 -8.22 -5.77 -17.81
C VAL A 115 -7.78 -4.58 -18.67
N GLU A 116 -7.38 -4.86 -19.90
CA GLU A 116 -7.28 -3.86 -20.98
C GLU A 116 -8.68 -3.28 -21.27
N LYS A 117 -8.77 -1.95 -21.37
CA LYS A 117 -9.90 -1.25 -21.99
C LYS A 117 -9.52 -0.83 -23.39
#